data_AF-A0A6N2DN68-F1
#
_entry.id   AF-A0A6N2DN68-F1
#
_cell.length_a   1.000
_cell.length_b   1.000
_cell.length_c   1.000
_cell.angle_alpha   90.00
_cell.angle_beta   90.00
_cell.angle_gamma   90.00
#
_symmetry.space_group_name_H-M   'P 1'
#
loop_
_entity.id
_entity.type
_entity.pdbx_description
1 polymer ?
#
loop_
_entity_poly.entity_id
_entity_poly.type
_entity_poly.pdbx_seq_one_letter_code
_entity_poly.pdbx_strand_id
1 'polypeptide(L)'
;MTAAPRHGSTLTGTAQLLRLVLRRDRVRMVIWVVAVVSLVALSAASVVGLYDTAESLASYANLVRDNAAMIVQSGPGHGLDDPTVGAVLINEMSIWSVIAVALMSIFMVTRHTRTEEETGRSELVRAAPVGRHAAATAAMTGVLIANVAMAVGVTISLIVFDLPVAGSIAFGGALIGAGMMFASVALVAGQVASSARAANGSAAAVLGVAFALRAAGDVGDGRLSWLSPIGWAQAVRAYADERWWVLLLPVVASIGLIVTADSLTSRRDLGAGLIAQRPGPAHAGPRLSSAVGLAARLHRGSIIGWSTGLAAVGFFYGVVAVEAESLLTDNPEMADFFAQLGEGTLTDAFVATAALMLGLVASGYTVSAVLRLRGEETDGRVESVLSAPVARRTWMGGHLLVALVGSVLVIGAGGLAMGLGFALASGDAGELLRVLGATVTMVPAMLVLGGLAAALFGVLPRWALVAWAGLAVAAVVGLLAELIGLPNWMRDISPFTHLPALPAAPFEVLPLVMLTAVAAALAAIGLAGLQRRDLT
;
A
#
# COMPACT_ATOMS: atom_id res chain seq x y z
N MET A 1 42.64 23.25 37.72
CA MET A 1 42.60 22.52 36.43
C MET A 1 41.14 22.28 36.06
N THR A 2 40.58 23.13 35.21
CA THR A 2 39.26 22.95 34.63
C THR A 2 39.35 21.79 33.63
N ALA A 3 38.69 20.67 33.93
CA ALA A 3 38.60 19.56 32.99
C ALA A 3 37.91 20.05 31.72
N ALA A 4 38.61 19.97 30.59
CA ALA A 4 38.02 20.27 29.29
C ALA A 4 36.74 19.41 29.11
N PRO A 5 35.62 19.99 28.63
CA PRO A 5 34.42 19.22 28.40
C PRO A 5 34.76 18.11 27.40
N ARG A 6 34.57 16.85 27.82
CA ARG A 6 34.63 15.70 26.91
C ARG A 6 33.52 15.92 25.88
N HIS A 7 33.88 16.39 24.70
CA HIS A 7 32.96 16.52 23.59
C HIS A 7 32.53 15.10 23.19
N GLY A 8 31.37 14.67 23.68
CA GLY A 8 30.77 13.41 23.25
C GLY A 8 30.62 13.42 21.73
N SER A 9 30.92 12.29 21.09
CA SER A 9 30.70 12.11 19.65
C SER A 9 29.25 12.43 19.26
N THR A 10 29.03 12.91 18.04
CA THR A 10 27.68 13.13 17.48
C THR A 10 26.85 11.83 17.37
N LEU A 11 27.49 10.68 17.59
CA LEU A 11 26.91 9.33 17.61
C LEU A 11 26.81 8.73 19.03
N THR A 12 27.05 9.51 20.08
CA THR A 12 26.91 9.01 21.46
C THR A 12 25.48 8.53 21.70
N GLY A 13 25.29 7.33 22.25
CA GLY A 13 23.97 6.77 22.52
C GLY A 13 23.32 5.98 21.38
N THR A 14 23.94 5.88 20.20
CA THR A 14 23.38 5.14 19.03
C THR A 14 23.09 3.68 19.36
N ALA A 15 23.96 2.99 20.09
CA ALA A 15 23.77 1.57 20.40
C ALA A 15 22.55 1.33 21.32
N GLN A 16 22.33 2.22 22.29
CA GLN A 16 21.18 2.17 23.19
C GLN A 16 19.88 2.47 22.45
N LEU A 17 19.90 3.47 21.57
CA LEU A 17 18.76 3.79 20.71
C LEU A 17 18.46 2.68 19.70
N LEU A 18 19.48 2.07 19.11
CA LEU A 18 19.31 0.93 18.21
C LEU A 18 18.66 -0.25 18.94
N ARG A 19 19.12 -0.58 20.16
CA ARG A 19 18.49 -1.61 20.98
C ARG A 19 17.02 -1.28 21.25
N LEU A 20 16.69 -0.02 21.51
CA LEU A 20 15.31 0.43 21.72
C LEU A 20 14.46 0.29 20.45
N VAL A 21 14.99 0.74 19.30
CA VAL A 21 14.36 0.60 17.97
C VAL A 21 14.03 -0.88 17.72
N LEU A 22 15.03 -1.76 17.85
CA LEU A 22 14.86 -3.19 17.62
C LEU A 22 13.84 -3.80 18.57
N ARG A 23 13.86 -3.42 19.85
CA ARG A 23 12.89 -3.93 20.84
C ARG A 23 11.46 -3.48 20.56
N ARG A 24 11.26 -2.22 20.16
CA ARG A 24 9.92 -1.66 19.88
C ARG A 24 9.36 -2.20 18.57
N ASP A 25 10.21 -2.45 17.58
CA ASP A 25 9.76 -2.87 16.25
C ASP A 25 9.85 -4.37 15.97
N ARG A 26 10.40 -5.19 16.88
CA ARG A 26 10.62 -6.63 16.68
C ARG A 26 9.44 -7.38 16.07
N VAL A 27 8.22 -7.15 16.56
CA VAL A 27 7.02 -7.85 16.06
C VAL A 27 6.71 -7.42 14.63
N ARG A 28 6.81 -6.12 14.35
CA ARG A 28 6.51 -5.58 13.01
C ARG A 28 7.60 -5.97 12.01
N MET A 29 8.87 -5.89 12.40
CA MET A 29 9.99 -6.38 11.59
C MET A 29 9.84 -7.86 11.27
N VAL A 30 9.52 -8.70 12.27
CA VAL A 30 9.29 -10.14 12.05
C VAL A 30 8.11 -10.36 11.10
N ILE A 31 6.99 -9.66 11.28
CA ILE A 31 5.83 -9.77 10.38
C ILE A 31 6.22 -9.41 8.94
N TRP A 32 6.93 -8.31 8.72
CA TRP A 32 7.37 -7.91 7.38
C TRP A 32 8.35 -8.93 6.77
N VAL A 33 9.36 -9.35 7.53
CA VAL A 33 10.35 -10.34 7.08
C VAL A 33 9.65 -11.64 6.70
N VAL A 34 8.81 -12.18 7.59
CA VAL A 34 8.06 -13.42 7.33
C VAL A 34 7.12 -13.25 6.15
N ALA A 35 6.37 -12.15 6.07
CA ALA A 35 5.43 -11.94 4.96
C ALA A 35 6.12 -11.92 3.60
N VAL A 36 7.22 -11.18 3.44
CA VAL A 36 7.94 -11.09 2.16
C VAL A 36 8.68 -12.38 1.85
N VAL A 37 9.33 -13.00 2.85
CA VAL A 37 10.03 -14.28 2.65
C VAL A 37 9.04 -15.39 2.27
N SER A 38 7.90 -15.48 2.97
CA SER A 38 6.84 -16.44 2.65
C SER A 38 6.22 -16.17 1.29
N LEU A 39 6.00 -14.90 0.91
CA LEU A 39 5.50 -14.55 -0.42
C LEU A 39 6.45 -15.08 -1.50
N VAL A 40 7.75 -14.77 -1.41
CA VAL A 40 8.74 -15.24 -2.39
C VAL A 40 8.86 -16.76 -2.38
N ALA A 41 8.86 -17.40 -1.20
CA ALA A 41 8.95 -18.86 -1.09
C ALA A 41 7.73 -19.57 -1.68
N LEU A 42 6.51 -19.09 -1.42
CA LEU A 42 5.29 -19.65 -2.00
C LEU A 42 5.25 -19.46 -3.51
N SER A 43 5.66 -18.29 -4.01
CA SER A 43 5.77 -18.05 -5.44
C SER A 43 6.84 -18.92 -6.08
N ALA A 44 8.00 -19.12 -5.44
CA ALA A 44 9.02 -20.02 -5.94
C ALA A 44 8.49 -21.46 -6.05
N ALA A 45 7.79 -21.95 -5.02
CA ALA A 45 7.15 -23.26 -5.06
C ALA A 45 6.13 -23.38 -6.21
N SER A 46 5.33 -22.34 -6.42
CA SER A 46 4.33 -22.29 -7.50
C SER A 46 4.97 -22.27 -8.88
N VAL A 47 5.95 -21.40 -9.11
CA VAL A 47 6.61 -21.20 -10.41
C VAL A 47 7.44 -22.44 -10.78
N VAL A 48 8.15 -23.05 -9.83
CA VAL A 48 8.88 -24.31 -10.08
C VAL A 48 7.94 -25.44 -10.49
N GLY A 49 6.73 -25.51 -9.90
CA GLY A 49 5.74 -26.52 -10.26
C GLY A 49 5.01 -26.25 -11.57
N LEU A 50 4.79 -24.97 -11.92
CA LEU A 50 4.03 -24.56 -13.11
C LEU A 50 4.89 -24.46 -14.37
N TYR A 51 6.17 -24.13 -14.22
CA TYR A 51 7.11 -23.88 -15.32
C TYR A 51 8.23 -24.92 -15.35
N ASP A 52 7.85 -26.21 -15.39
CA ASP A 52 8.77 -27.36 -15.38
C ASP A 52 9.25 -27.78 -16.78
N THR A 53 8.63 -27.27 -17.85
CA THR A 53 8.97 -27.59 -19.24
C THR A 53 9.51 -26.38 -20.01
N ALA A 54 10.35 -26.65 -21.02
CA ALA A 54 10.88 -25.61 -21.90
C ALA A 54 9.76 -24.88 -22.69
N GLU A 55 8.66 -25.59 -22.96
CA GLU A 55 7.50 -25.02 -23.65
C GLU A 55 6.76 -24.01 -22.78
N SER A 56 6.46 -24.32 -21.51
CA SER A 56 5.78 -23.37 -20.62
C SER A 56 6.63 -22.13 -20.33
N LEU A 57 7.95 -22.29 -20.21
CA LEU A 57 8.91 -21.18 -20.08
C LEU A 57 8.94 -20.27 -21.33
N ALA A 58 8.91 -20.87 -22.53
CA ALA A 58 8.86 -20.13 -23.79
C ALA A 58 7.51 -19.40 -23.96
N SER A 59 6.40 -20.04 -23.59
CA SER A 59 5.07 -19.44 -23.62
C SER A 59 4.99 -18.22 -22.70
N TYR A 60 5.52 -18.30 -21.47
CA TYR A 60 5.62 -17.14 -20.59
C TYR A 60 6.48 -16.01 -21.20
N ALA A 61 7.64 -16.36 -21.78
CA ALA A 61 8.51 -15.38 -22.41
C ALA A 61 7.81 -14.61 -23.55
N ASN A 62 7.04 -15.30 -24.38
CA ASN A 62 6.25 -14.69 -25.44
C ASN A 62 5.13 -13.81 -24.89
N LEU A 63 4.41 -14.31 -23.87
CA LEU A 63 3.34 -13.58 -23.19
C LEU A 63 3.81 -12.21 -22.68
N VAL A 64 4.99 -12.18 -22.04
CA VAL A 64 5.54 -10.93 -21.50
C VAL A 64 6.07 -10.02 -22.62
N ARG A 65 6.70 -10.54 -23.67
CA ARG A 65 7.24 -9.71 -24.76
C ARG A 65 6.16 -8.98 -25.54
N ASP A 66 5.04 -9.64 -25.79
CA ASP A 66 4.00 -9.13 -26.69
C ASP A 66 2.97 -8.25 -25.98
N ASN A 67 3.04 -8.15 -24.65
CA ASN A 67 2.05 -7.46 -23.83
C ASN A 67 2.69 -6.36 -22.97
N ALA A 68 2.38 -5.10 -23.31
CA ALA A 68 2.92 -3.94 -22.60
C ALA A 68 2.49 -3.89 -21.12
N ALA A 69 1.30 -4.37 -20.78
CA ALA A 69 0.84 -4.43 -19.39
C ALA A 69 1.61 -5.49 -18.58
N MET A 70 1.94 -6.62 -19.19
CA MET A 70 2.81 -7.64 -18.60
C MET A 70 4.23 -7.11 -18.42
N ILE A 71 4.78 -6.33 -19.34
CA ILE A 71 6.09 -5.65 -19.15
C ILE A 71 6.04 -4.68 -17.96
N VAL A 72 4.94 -3.93 -17.82
CA VAL A 72 4.75 -3.07 -16.65
C VAL A 72 4.66 -3.91 -15.37
N GLN A 73 4.02 -5.07 -15.36
CA GLN A 73 3.94 -5.89 -14.15
C GLN A 73 5.27 -6.61 -13.85
N SER A 74 5.83 -7.27 -14.84
CA SER A 74 6.94 -8.21 -14.73
C SER A 74 8.31 -7.55 -14.89
N GLY A 75 8.36 -6.34 -15.45
CA GLY A 75 9.62 -5.67 -15.81
C GLY A 75 10.05 -5.95 -17.26
N PRO A 76 11.26 -5.54 -17.64
CA PRO A 76 11.72 -5.52 -19.02
C PRO A 76 12.08 -6.92 -19.58
N GLY A 77 11.69 -8.00 -18.92
CA GLY A 77 11.89 -9.36 -19.42
C GLY A 77 13.35 -9.81 -19.45
N HIS A 78 14.18 -9.38 -18.49
CA HIS A 78 15.57 -9.83 -18.43
C HIS A 78 15.63 -11.35 -18.27
N GLY A 79 16.42 -12.00 -19.14
CA GLY A 79 16.58 -13.47 -19.13
C GLY A 79 15.47 -14.23 -19.85
N LEU A 80 14.55 -13.55 -20.56
CA LEU A 80 13.49 -14.24 -21.33
C LEU A 80 13.95 -14.71 -22.73
N ASP A 81 15.13 -14.32 -23.18
CA ASP A 81 15.76 -14.83 -24.41
C ASP A 81 16.21 -16.29 -24.29
N ASP A 82 16.60 -16.69 -23.08
CA ASP A 82 16.85 -18.08 -22.68
C ASP A 82 16.13 -18.30 -21.34
N PRO A 83 14.80 -18.50 -21.36
CA PRO A 83 13.96 -18.42 -20.17
C PRO A 83 14.29 -19.56 -19.20
N THR A 84 14.63 -19.18 -17.97
CA THR A 84 14.81 -20.10 -16.85
C THR A 84 13.74 -19.87 -15.80
N VAL A 85 13.48 -20.88 -14.95
CA VAL A 85 12.56 -20.77 -13.81
C VAL A 85 12.90 -19.57 -12.92
N GLY A 86 14.20 -19.33 -12.69
CA GLY A 86 14.67 -18.18 -11.92
C GLY A 86 14.37 -16.84 -12.59
N ALA A 87 14.52 -16.75 -13.92
CA ALA A 87 14.17 -15.56 -14.67
C ALA A 87 12.66 -15.27 -14.59
N VAL A 88 11.80 -16.27 -14.81
CA VAL A 88 10.33 -16.12 -14.68
C VAL A 88 9.95 -15.63 -13.28
N LEU A 89 10.44 -16.33 -12.25
CA LEU A 89 10.14 -15.98 -10.85
C LEU A 89 10.49 -14.52 -10.50
N ILE A 90 11.69 -14.06 -10.91
CA ILE A 90 12.12 -12.70 -10.60
C ILE A 90 11.33 -11.66 -11.39
N ASN A 91 11.01 -11.93 -12.65
CA ASN A 91 10.17 -11.01 -13.43
C ASN A 91 8.80 -10.87 -12.73
N GLU A 92 8.15 -11.96 -12.30
CA GLU A 92 6.86 -11.86 -11.60
C GLU A 92 6.94 -11.19 -10.21
N MET A 93 7.98 -11.50 -9.42
CA MET A 93 8.00 -11.17 -7.98
C MET A 93 8.83 -9.95 -7.61
N SER A 94 9.73 -9.49 -8.48
CA SER A 94 10.68 -8.43 -8.15
C SER A 94 9.97 -7.12 -7.76
N ILE A 95 8.97 -6.70 -8.53
CA ILE A 95 8.30 -5.42 -8.29
C ILE A 95 7.56 -5.39 -6.95
N TRP A 96 6.84 -6.47 -6.62
CA TRP A 96 6.08 -6.60 -5.39
C TRP A 96 6.99 -6.66 -4.17
N SER A 97 8.10 -7.39 -4.29
CA SER A 97 9.12 -7.50 -3.23
C SER A 97 9.81 -6.15 -2.99
N VAL A 98 10.19 -5.44 -4.05
CA VAL A 98 10.83 -4.11 -3.96
C VAL A 98 9.87 -3.08 -3.34
N ILE A 99 8.60 -3.06 -3.75
CA ILE A 99 7.59 -2.15 -3.18
C ILE A 99 7.37 -2.45 -1.71
N ALA A 100 7.23 -3.73 -1.33
CA ALA A 100 7.05 -4.14 0.06
C ALA A 100 8.24 -3.69 0.95
N VAL A 101 9.47 -3.96 0.51
CA VAL A 101 10.71 -3.55 1.20
C VAL A 101 10.82 -2.02 1.30
N ALA A 102 10.47 -1.30 0.22
CA ALA A 102 10.49 0.16 0.20
C ALA A 102 9.51 0.74 1.21
N LEU A 103 8.26 0.27 1.23
CA LEU A 103 7.23 0.72 2.17
C LEU A 103 7.60 0.39 3.62
N MET A 104 8.08 -0.82 3.90
CA MET A 104 8.60 -1.19 5.21
C MET A 104 9.68 -0.21 5.67
N SER A 105 10.67 0.04 4.80
CA SER A 105 11.81 0.92 5.08
C SER A 105 11.36 2.37 5.34
N ILE A 106 10.45 2.90 4.52
CA ILE A 106 9.86 4.23 4.69
C ILE A 106 9.17 4.34 6.05
N PHE A 107 8.27 3.41 6.38
CA PHE A 107 7.49 3.45 7.60
C PHE A 107 8.33 3.24 8.87
N MET A 108 9.39 2.42 8.78
CA MET A 108 10.29 2.18 9.90
C MET A 108 11.15 3.41 10.20
N VAL A 109 11.74 4.05 9.17
CA VAL A 109 12.52 5.28 9.35
C VAL A 109 11.67 6.39 9.94
N THR A 110 10.50 6.69 9.36
CA THR A 110 9.67 7.80 9.84
C THR A 110 9.16 7.58 11.26
N ARG A 111 8.83 6.34 11.62
CA ARG A 111 8.41 5.95 12.98
C ARG A 111 9.48 6.22 14.04
N HIS A 112 10.74 6.00 13.72
CA HIS A 112 11.85 6.17 14.66
C HIS A 112 12.55 7.52 14.54
N THR A 113 12.08 8.39 13.65
CA THR A 113 12.58 9.76 13.48
C THR A 113 11.44 10.77 13.64
N ARG A 114 10.72 11.10 12.57
CA ARG A 114 9.70 12.16 12.56
C ARG A 114 8.54 11.91 13.53
N THR A 115 8.12 10.67 13.74
CA THR A 115 7.06 10.36 14.72
C THR A 115 7.54 10.58 16.16
N GLU A 116 8.79 10.24 16.48
CA GLU A 116 9.36 10.51 17.81
C GLU A 116 9.56 12.01 18.04
N GLU A 117 9.85 12.78 16.99
CA GLU A 117 9.84 14.26 17.05
C GLU A 117 8.43 14.85 17.23
N GLU A 118 7.46 14.40 16.43
CA GLU A 118 6.08 14.89 16.49
C GLU A 118 5.39 14.61 17.83
N THR A 119 5.76 13.51 18.49
CA THR A 119 5.23 13.13 19.81
C THR A 119 5.99 13.75 20.98
N GLY A 120 6.99 14.60 20.73
CA GLY A 120 7.83 15.23 21.77
C GLY A 120 8.78 14.28 22.50
N ARG A 121 8.76 12.98 22.20
CA ARG A 121 9.63 11.97 22.82
C ARG A 121 11.10 12.22 22.50
N SER A 122 11.40 12.73 21.31
CA SER A 122 12.77 13.03 20.92
C SER A 122 13.39 14.14 21.79
N GLU A 123 12.60 15.07 22.33
CA GLU A 123 13.08 16.14 23.22
C GLU A 123 13.59 15.56 24.53
N LEU A 124 12.83 14.62 25.13
CA LEU A 124 13.22 13.91 26.34
C LEU A 124 14.49 13.08 26.11
N VAL A 125 14.62 12.44 24.95
CA VAL A 125 15.82 11.67 24.59
C VAL A 125 17.03 12.59 24.38
N ARG A 126 16.85 13.79 23.82
CA ARG A 126 17.91 14.78 23.62
C ARG A 126 18.33 15.49 24.91
N ALA A 127 17.51 15.45 25.97
CA ALA A 127 17.91 15.90 27.30
C ALA A 127 18.91 14.95 27.98
N ALA A 128 18.98 13.69 27.53
CA ALA A 128 20.01 12.72 27.93
C ALA A 128 21.32 12.95 27.13
N PRO A 129 22.48 12.36 27.54
CA PRO A 129 23.75 12.51 26.82
C PRO A 129 23.76 11.70 25.50
N VAL A 130 22.92 12.09 24.56
CA VAL A 130 22.72 11.47 23.24
C VAL A 130 23.16 12.45 22.16
N GLY A 131 23.98 11.96 21.23
CA GLY A 131 24.49 12.74 20.11
C GLY A 131 23.40 13.09 19.09
N ARG A 132 23.57 14.21 18.40
CA ARG A 132 22.56 14.75 17.46
C ARG A 132 22.22 13.83 16.28
N HIS A 133 23.13 12.97 15.84
CA HIS A 133 22.89 12.01 14.75
C HIS A 133 22.47 10.62 15.25
N ALA A 134 22.54 10.37 16.56
CA ALA A 134 22.40 9.03 17.11
C ALA A 134 21.03 8.40 16.80
N ALA A 135 19.94 9.18 16.83
CA ALA A 135 18.60 8.69 16.51
C ALA A 135 18.46 8.32 15.03
N ALA A 136 18.93 9.17 14.12
CA ALA A 136 18.90 8.91 12.68
C ALA A 136 19.75 7.68 12.31
N THR A 137 20.98 7.60 12.86
CA THR A 137 21.86 6.44 12.64
C THR A 137 21.26 5.15 13.21
N ALA A 138 20.66 5.19 14.40
CA ALA A 138 20.00 4.03 15.00
C ALA A 138 18.79 3.57 14.16
N ALA A 139 17.98 4.50 13.66
CA ALA A 139 16.85 4.18 12.77
C ALA A 139 17.33 3.55 11.45
N MET A 140 18.31 4.15 10.78
CA MET A 140 18.86 3.63 9.52
C MET A 140 19.55 2.27 9.69
N THR A 141 20.24 2.07 10.82
CA THR A 141 20.87 0.78 11.13
C THR A 141 19.82 -0.28 11.43
N GLY A 142 18.73 0.07 12.13
CA GLY A 142 17.60 -0.82 12.34
C GLY A 142 16.97 -1.27 11.02
N VAL A 143 16.79 -0.35 10.07
CA VAL A 143 16.27 -0.65 8.73
C VAL A 143 17.22 -1.54 7.94
N LEU A 144 18.54 -1.26 8.01
CA LEU A 144 19.55 -2.12 7.40
C LEU A 144 19.48 -3.56 7.95
N ILE A 145 19.34 -3.73 9.28
CA ILE A 145 19.18 -5.05 9.90
C ILE A 145 17.92 -5.76 9.38
N ALA A 146 16.78 -5.05 9.30
CA ALA A 146 15.54 -5.61 8.78
C ALA A 146 15.67 -6.04 7.31
N ASN A 147 16.26 -5.19 6.47
CA ASN A 147 16.49 -5.47 5.05
C ASN A 147 17.48 -6.63 4.84
N VAL A 148 18.55 -6.71 5.63
CA VAL A 148 19.50 -7.84 5.59
C VAL A 148 18.82 -9.13 6.04
N ALA A 149 18.06 -9.12 7.12
CA ALA A 149 17.32 -10.31 7.58
C ALA A 149 16.33 -10.81 6.52
N MET A 150 15.62 -9.88 5.86
CA MET A 150 14.72 -10.21 4.76
C MET A 150 15.46 -10.76 3.54
N ALA A 151 16.54 -10.10 3.11
CA ALA A 151 17.33 -10.55 1.97
C ALA A 151 17.97 -11.92 2.20
N VAL A 152 18.47 -12.18 3.41
CA VAL A 152 18.97 -13.51 3.79
C VAL A 152 17.86 -14.55 3.74
N GLY A 153 16.68 -14.26 4.31
CA GLY A 153 15.54 -15.16 4.24
C GLY A 153 15.12 -15.48 2.80
N VAL A 154 14.99 -14.45 1.96
CA VAL A 154 14.68 -14.60 0.53
C VAL A 154 15.76 -15.42 -0.20
N THR A 155 17.04 -15.11 0.02
CA THR A 155 18.16 -15.83 -0.60
C THR A 155 18.13 -17.32 -0.21
N ILE A 156 17.94 -17.62 1.08
CA ILE A 156 17.83 -19.00 1.56
C ILE A 156 16.62 -19.69 0.94
N SER A 157 15.45 -19.04 0.91
CA SER A 157 14.25 -19.61 0.30
C SER A 157 14.46 -19.98 -1.17
N LEU A 158 15.06 -19.10 -1.96
CA LEU A 158 15.33 -19.37 -3.37
C LEU A 158 16.31 -20.53 -3.57
N ILE A 159 17.37 -20.59 -2.76
CA ILE A 159 18.33 -21.72 -2.79
C ILE A 159 17.66 -23.04 -2.39
N VAL A 160 16.73 -23.03 -1.43
CA VAL A 160 15.98 -24.23 -1.03
C VAL A 160 15.10 -24.77 -2.15
N PHE A 161 14.65 -23.92 -3.08
CA PHE A 161 13.93 -24.32 -4.29
C PHE A 161 14.87 -24.56 -5.49
N ASP A 162 16.13 -24.93 -5.23
CA ASP A 162 17.15 -25.30 -6.22
C ASP A 162 17.49 -24.22 -7.27
N LEU A 163 17.25 -22.94 -6.94
CA LEU A 163 17.64 -21.83 -7.81
C LEU A 163 19.14 -21.47 -7.65
N PRO A 164 19.79 -20.98 -8.72
CA PRO A 164 21.20 -20.58 -8.67
C PRO A 164 21.53 -19.59 -7.54
N VAL A 165 22.63 -19.86 -6.83
CA VAL A 165 23.07 -19.06 -5.67
C VAL A 165 23.40 -17.61 -6.07
N ALA A 166 24.04 -17.41 -7.22
CA ALA A 166 24.43 -16.08 -7.70
C ALA A 166 23.20 -15.17 -7.89
N GLY A 167 22.18 -15.64 -8.61
CA GLY A 167 20.93 -14.91 -8.80
C GLY A 167 20.17 -14.68 -7.50
N SER A 168 20.15 -15.68 -6.61
CA SER A 168 19.53 -15.56 -5.27
C SER A 168 20.15 -14.42 -4.45
N ILE A 169 21.48 -14.36 -4.40
CA ILE A 169 22.23 -13.32 -3.69
C ILE A 169 22.06 -11.95 -4.37
N ALA A 170 22.08 -11.92 -5.70
CA ALA A 170 21.90 -10.68 -6.46
C ALA A 170 20.52 -10.06 -6.20
N PHE A 171 19.47 -10.88 -6.15
CA PHE A 171 18.13 -10.42 -5.78
C PHE A 171 18.07 -9.93 -4.32
N GLY A 172 18.65 -10.66 -3.38
CA GLY A 172 18.78 -10.20 -1.99
C GLY A 172 19.50 -8.84 -1.88
N GLY A 173 20.57 -8.65 -2.65
CA GLY A 173 21.30 -7.38 -2.75
C GLY A 173 20.43 -6.25 -3.33
N ALA A 174 19.63 -6.54 -4.36
CA ALA A 174 18.71 -5.59 -4.96
C ALA A 174 17.65 -5.12 -3.94
N LEU A 175 17.11 -6.03 -3.12
CA LEU A 175 16.17 -5.69 -2.04
C LEU A 175 16.81 -4.80 -0.98
N ILE A 176 18.03 -5.10 -0.53
CA ILE A 176 18.77 -4.24 0.41
C ILE A 176 18.97 -2.84 -0.18
N GLY A 177 19.42 -2.77 -1.43
CA GLY A 177 19.65 -1.50 -2.15
C GLY A 177 18.38 -0.65 -2.24
N ALA A 178 17.28 -1.24 -2.70
CA ALA A 178 15.99 -0.56 -2.79
C ALA A 178 15.50 -0.09 -1.42
N GLY A 179 15.55 -0.96 -0.40
CA GLY A 179 15.12 -0.62 0.96
C GLY A 179 15.91 0.54 1.55
N MET A 180 17.24 0.52 1.43
CA MET A 180 18.10 1.61 1.93
C MET A 180 17.91 2.92 1.16
N MET A 181 17.64 2.85 -0.15
CA MET A 181 17.35 4.03 -0.96
C MET A 181 16.05 4.71 -0.48
N PHE A 182 14.96 3.96 -0.34
CA PHE A 182 13.69 4.52 0.13
C PHE A 182 13.68 4.89 1.61
N ALA A 183 14.47 4.21 2.45
CA ALA A 183 14.77 4.63 3.82
C ALA A 183 15.41 6.02 3.85
N SER A 184 16.39 6.25 2.96
CA SER A 184 17.12 7.52 2.87
C SER A 184 16.22 8.64 2.32
N VAL A 185 15.35 8.34 1.35
CA VAL A 185 14.30 9.27 0.88
C VAL A 185 13.37 9.65 2.03
N ALA A 186 12.91 8.69 2.83
CA ALA A 186 12.05 8.94 3.99
C ALA A 186 12.76 9.78 5.05
N LEU A 187 14.06 9.59 5.25
CA LEU A 187 14.86 10.39 6.17
C LEU A 187 14.90 11.86 5.75
N VAL A 188 15.13 12.15 4.46
CA VAL A 188 15.07 13.51 3.88
C VAL A 188 13.66 14.08 4.00
N ALA A 189 12.64 13.31 3.61
CA ALA A 189 11.24 13.72 3.73
C ALA A 189 10.86 14.09 5.18
N GLY A 190 11.41 13.37 6.17
CA GLY A 190 11.26 13.67 7.59
C GLY A 190 11.90 14.99 8.05
N GLN A 191 12.92 15.49 7.34
CA GLN A 191 13.50 16.82 7.62
C GLN A 191 12.66 17.94 6.99
N VAL A 192 12.08 17.68 5.83
CA VAL A 192 11.31 18.66 5.06
C VAL A 192 9.89 18.83 5.65
N ALA A 193 9.25 17.72 6.00
CA ALA A 193 7.88 17.68 6.47
C ALA A 193 7.74 18.00 7.97
N SER A 194 6.65 18.68 8.32
CA SER A 194 6.30 19.00 9.71
C SER A 194 5.49 17.92 10.43
N SER A 195 5.12 16.82 9.76
CA SER A 195 4.45 15.67 10.38
C SER A 195 4.94 14.35 9.76
N ALA A 196 4.86 13.27 10.53
CA ALA A 196 5.20 11.92 10.08
C ALA A 196 4.29 11.47 8.93
N ARG A 197 3.02 11.89 8.94
CA ARG A 197 2.08 11.62 7.83
C ARG A 197 2.55 12.29 6.54
N ALA A 198 2.95 13.56 6.59
CA ALA A 198 3.46 14.26 5.41
C ALA A 198 4.80 13.65 4.94
N ALA A 199 5.69 13.28 5.85
CA ALA A 199 6.95 12.61 5.51
C ALA A 199 6.71 11.26 4.78
N ASN A 200 5.83 10.41 5.33
CA ASN A 200 5.45 9.15 4.69
C ASN A 200 4.77 9.38 3.34
N GLY A 201 3.86 10.36 3.23
CA GLY A 201 3.19 10.69 1.98
C GLY A 201 4.16 11.16 0.90
N SER A 202 5.12 12.02 1.24
CA SER A 202 6.17 12.47 0.30
C SER A 202 7.09 11.33 -0.13
N ALA A 203 7.52 10.47 0.79
CA ALA A 203 8.37 9.33 0.46
C ALA A 203 7.63 8.29 -0.41
N ALA A 204 6.36 8.02 -0.10
CA ALA A 204 5.50 7.16 -0.92
C ALA A 204 5.23 7.76 -2.31
N ALA A 205 5.10 9.09 -2.42
CA ALA A 205 4.98 9.75 -3.72
C ALA A 205 6.25 9.57 -4.57
N VAL A 206 7.44 9.67 -3.96
CA VAL A 206 8.71 9.37 -4.65
C VAL A 206 8.76 7.90 -5.11
N LEU A 207 8.29 6.95 -4.29
CA LEU A 207 8.14 5.55 -4.70
C LEU A 207 7.18 5.39 -5.89
N GLY A 208 6.04 6.08 -5.89
CA GLY A 208 5.10 6.08 -7.01
C GLY A 208 5.68 6.67 -8.29
N VAL A 209 6.41 7.78 -8.20
CA VAL A 209 7.13 8.37 -9.34
C VAL A 209 8.21 7.41 -9.86
N ALA A 210 8.97 6.78 -8.96
CA ALA A 210 9.95 5.77 -9.34
C ALA A 210 9.30 4.59 -10.08
N PHE A 211 8.15 4.11 -9.61
CA PHE A 211 7.38 3.07 -10.31
C PHE A 211 6.96 3.53 -11.71
N ALA A 212 6.43 4.75 -11.84
CA ALA A 212 5.98 5.28 -13.13
C ALA A 212 7.13 5.47 -14.13
N LEU A 213 8.27 6.01 -13.68
CA LEU A 213 9.47 6.16 -14.51
C LEU A 213 10.00 4.80 -14.99
N ARG A 214 9.98 3.78 -14.12
CA ARG A 214 10.33 2.41 -14.49
C ARG A 214 9.33 1.80 -15.46
N ALA A 215 8.03 1.91 -15.20
CA ALA A 215 6.99 1.40 -16.09
C ALA A 215 7.10 1.99 -17.51
N ALA A 216 7.23 3.31 -17.60
CA ALA A 216 7.40 4.00 -18.88
C ALA A 216 8.72 3.66 -19.58
N GLY A 217 9.79 3.43 -18.81
CA GLY A 217 11.08 3.05 -19.36
C GLY A 217 11.11 1.60 -19.87
N ASP A 218 10.49 0.68 -19.16
CA ASP A 218 10.47 -0.75 -19.51
C ASP A 218 9.65 -1.01 -20.77
N VAL A 219 8.55 -0.28 -20.96
CA VAL A 219 7.75 -0.31 -22.22
C VAL A 219 8.45 0.46 -23.35
N GLY A 220 9.29 1.43 -23.00
CA GLY A 220 9.99 2.31 -23.94
C GLY A 220 11.40 1.82 -24.32
N ASP A 221 12.34 2.77 -24.40
CA ASP A 221 13.74 2.50 -24.78
C ASP A 221 14.66 2.12 -23.60
N GLY A 222 14.10 1.90 -22.42
CA GLY A 222 14.82 1.58 -21.19
C GLY A 222 15.52 2.76 -20.50
N ARG A 223 15.59 3.96 -21.10
CA ARG A 223 16.33 5.09 -20.51
C ARG A 223 15.68 5.64 -19.26
N LEU A 224 14.34 5.72 -19.23
CA LEU A 224 13.60 6.21 -18.07
C LEU A 224 13.72 5.27 -16.87
N SER A 225 13.89 3.95 -17.09
CA SER A 225 14.07 2.97 -16.01
C SER A 225 15.36 3.21 -15.22
N TRP A 226 16.39 3.79 -15.84
CA TRP A 226 17.63 4.19 -15.15
C TRP A 226 17.47 5.40 -14.21
N LEU A 227 16.37 6.16 -14.31
CA LEU A 227 16.05 7.21 -13.33
C LEU A 227 15.27 6.67 -12.12
N SER A 228 14.87 5.40 -12.16
CA SER A 228 14.10 4.77 -11.11
C SER A 228 14.96 3.88 -10.21
N PRO A 229 14.94 4.09 -8.88
CA PRO A 229 15.49 3.13 -7.93
C PRO A 229 14.91 1.72 -8.05
N ILE A 230 13.65 1.59 -8.51
CA ILE A 230 13.03 0.29 -8.77
C ILE A 230 13.64 -0.34 -10.04
N GLY A 231 13.86 0.47 -11.07
CA GLY A 231 14.55 0.04 -12.29
C GLY A 231 16.00 -0.42 -12.02
N TRP A 232 16.72 0.20 -11.08
CA TRP A 232 18.03 -0.29 -10.66
C TRP A 232 17.96 -1.69 -10.04
N ALA A 233 16.95 -1.97 -9.22
CA ALA A 233 16.77 -3.29 -8.62
C ALA A 233 16.55 -4.38 -9.70
N GLN A 234 15.78 -4.08 -10.76
CA GLN A 234 15.61 -4.98 -11.91
C GLN A 234 16.88 -5.08 -12.78
N ALA A 235 17.59 -3.96 -12.97
CA ALA A 235 18.81 -3.90 -13.77
C ALA A 235 20.00 -4.67 -13.15
N VAL A 236 19.88 -5.14 -11.91
CA VAL A 236 20.80 -6.13 -11.32
C VAL A 236 20.75 -7.46 -12.09
N ARG A 237 19.63 -7.79 -12.75
CA ARG A 237 19.46 -8.99 -13.58
C ARG A 237 19.75 -10.31 -12.85
N ALA A 238 19.11 -10.51 -11.70
CA ALA A 238 19.17 -11.78 -11.00
C ALA A 238 18.70 -12.92 -11.92
N TYR A 239 19.51 -13.98 -12.08
CA TYR A 239 19.28 -15.10 -13.01
C TYR A 239 19.33 -14.75 -14.51
N ALA A 240 19.88 -13.59 -14.87
CA ALA A 240 19.95 -13.12 -16.26
C ALA A 240 21.28 -12.37 -16.51
N ASP A 241 22.39 -13.03 -16.18
CA ASP A 241 23.75 -12.47 -16.12
C ASP A 241 23.85 -11.30 -15.14
N GLU A 242 24.14 -11.60 -13.87
CA GLU A 242 24.07 -10.64 -12.79
C GLU A 242 25.00 -9.43 -13.01
N ARG A 243 24.40 -8.24 -12.99
CA ARG A 243 25.10 -6.95 -13.11
C ARG A 243 25.40 -6.37 -11.74
N TRP A 244 26.33 -6.98 -11.02
CA TRP A 244 26.71 -6.62 -9.65
C TRP A 244 27.04 -5.14 -9.44
N TRP A 245 27.63 -4.47 -10.43
CA TRP A 245 27.99 -3.06 -10.31
C TRP A 245 26.76 -2.16 -10.12
N VAL A 246 25.57 -2.57 -10.55
CA VAL A 246 24.32 -1.78 -10.41
C VAL A 246 23.97 -1.57 -8.95
N LEU A 247 24.39 -2.48 -8.05
CA LEU A 247 24.22 -2.35 -6.60
C LEU A 247 24.95 -1.12 -6.02
N LEU A 248 25.95 -0.57 -6.73
CA LEU A 248 26.62 0.67 -6.33
C LEU A 248 25.71 1.88 -6.44
N LEU A 249 24.75 1.90 -7.38
CA LEU A 249 23.84 3.02 -7.59
C LEU A 249 22.97 3.33 -6.36
N PRO A 250 22.20 2.36 -5.79
CA PRO A 250 21.43 2.62 -4.57
C PRO A 250 22.31 2.95 -3.37
N VAL A 251 23.54 2.41 -3.28
CA VAL A 251 24.48 2.72 -2.20
C VAL A 251 24.91 4.20 -2.28
N VAL A 252 25.39 4.65 -3.44
CA VAL A 252 25.84 6.03 -3.64
C VAL A 252 24.68 7.01 -3.47
N ALA A 253 23.51 6.72 -4.04
CA ALA A 253 22.32 7.54 -3.89
C ALA A 253 21.85 7.64 -2.44
N SER A 254 21.85 6.52 -1.70
CA SER A 254 21.50 6.51 -0.27
C SER A 254 22.47 7.36 0.55
N ILE A 255 23.78 7.25 0.33
CA ILE A 255 24.79 8.09 1.00
C ILE A 255 24.51 9.57 0.71
N GLY A 256 24.29 9.94 -0.55
CA GLY A 256 23.96 11.32 -0.93
C GLY A 256 22.70 11.86 -0.23
N LEU A 257 21.66 11.05 -0.13
CA LEU A 257 20.42 11.40 0.57
C LEU A 257 20.60 11.50 2.09
N ILE A 258 21.40 10.61 2.70
CA ILE A 258 21.72 10.66 4.14
C ILE A 258 22.50 11.95 4.46
N VAL A 259 23.51 12.29 3.65
CA VAL A 259 24.27 13.54 3.79
C VAL A 259 23.35 14.76 3.60
N THR A 260 22.42 14.69 2.63
CA THR A 260 21.42 15.73 2.43
C THR A 260 20.55 15.88 3.69
N ALA A 261 20.00 14.79 4.22
CA ALA A 261 19.21 14.82 5.44
C ALA A 261 19.98 15.42 6.63
N ASP A 262 21.24 15.05 6.82
CA ASP A 262 22.10 15.57 7.88
C ASP A 262 22.32 17.09 7.78
N SER A 263 22.58 17.56 6.56
CA SER A 263 22.75 18.99 6.27
C SER A 263 21.46 19.79 6.56
N LEU A 264 20.29 19.18 6.32
CA LEU A 264 18.99 19.79 6.60
C LEU A 264 18.68 19.80 8.10
N THR A 265 19.03 18.73 8.84
CA THR A 265 18.87 18.67 10.30
C THR A 265 19.65 19.79 10.99
N SER A 266 20.84 20.13 10.49
CA SER A 266 21.68 21.19 11.06
C SER A 266 21.14 22.61 10.86
N ARG A 267 20.15 22.79 9.98
CA ARG A 267 19.56 24.10 9.63
C ARG A 267 18.14 24.31 10.20
N ARG A 268 17.54 23.28 10.80
CA ARG A 268 16.16 23.33 11.33
C ARG A 268 16.14 23.19 12.85
N ASP A 269 15.18 23.86 13.46
CA ASP A 269 14.87 23.67 14.87
C ASP A 269 14.18 22.31 15.10
N LEU A 270 14.33 21.77 16.31
CA LEU A 270 13.68 20.53 16.72
C LEU A 270 12.15 20.72 16.69
N GLY A 271 11.42 19.71 16.20
CA GLY A 271 9.97 19.78 16.04
C GLY A 271 9.51 20.57 14.80
N ALA A 272 10.31 21.51 14.30
CA ALA A 272 10.03 22.19 13.04
C ALA A 272 10.42 21.33 11.82
N GLY A 273 9.62 21.41 10.75
CA GLY A 273 10.00 20.97 9.41
C GLY A 273 10.44 22.18 8.57
N LEU A 274 11.25 21.98 7.52
CA LEU A 274 11.69 23.08 6.65
C LEU A 274 10.52 23.77 5.93
N ILE A 275 9.46 23.03 5.65
CA ILE A 275 8.21 23.62 5.19
C ILE A 275 7.47 24.13 6.43
N ALA A 276 7.61 25.44 6.68
CA ALA A 276 6.92 26.13 7.75
C ALA A 276 5.41 25.88 7.67
N GLN A 277 4.80 25.50 8.79
CA GLN A 277 3.35 25.47 8.89
C GLN A 277 2.86 26.90 8.83
N ARG A 278 2.11 27.23 7.77
CA ARG A 278 1.43 28.53 7.71
C ARG A 278 0.41 28.55 8.85
N PRO A 279 0.28 29.67 9.62
CA PRO A 279 -0.70 29.81 10.70
C PRO A 279 -2.15 29.52 10.29
N GLY A 280 -2.40 29.45 8.97
CA GLY A 280 -3.73 29.39 8.40
C GLY A 280 -4.39 30.76 8.43
N PRO A 281 -5.59 30.88 7.87
CA PRO A 281 -6.38 32.11 7.99
C PRO A 281 -6.68 32.41 9.46
N ALA A 282 -6.60 33.70 9.86
CA ALA A 282 -6.89 34.15 11.22
C ALA A 282 -8.34 33.83 11.67
N HIS A 283 -9.25 33.69 10.71
CA HIS A 283 -10.64 33.31 10.94
C HIS A 283 -10.93 32.00 10.21
N ALA A 284 -11.58 31.08 10.90
CA ALA A 284 -12.09 29.86 10.29
C ALA A 284 -13.17 30.24 9.26
N GLY A 285 -13.02 29.77 8.02
CA GLY A 285 -14.07 29.94 7.00
C GLY A 285 -15.37 29.23 7.42
N PRO A 286 -16.52 29.58 6.82
CA PRO A 286 -17.82 29.03 7.20
C PRO A 286 -17.92 27.50 7.04
N ARG A 287 -17.06 26.88 6.21
CA ARG A 287 -16.97 25.42 6.10
C ARG A 287 -16.31 24.75 7.30
N LEU A 288 -15.70 25.47 8.25
CA LEU A 288 -15.09 24.92 9.46
C LEU A 288 -15.90 25.21 10.72
N SER A 289 -17.06 25.86 10.60
CA SER A 289 -17.99 26.09 11.71
C SER A 289 -18.85 24.87 12.06
N SER A 290 -18.73 23.77 11.31
CA SER A 290 -19.48 22.53 11.54
C SER A 290 -18.58 21.32 11.72
N ALA A 291 -19.06 20.32 12.47
CA ALA A 291 -18.36 19.05 12.67
C ALA A 291 -18.10 18.30 11.35
N VAL A 292 -19.06 18.35 10.41
CA VAL A 292 -18.92 17.80 9.05
C VAL A 292 -17.78 18.50 8.31
N GLY A 293 -17.71 19.82 8.44
CA GLY A 293 -16.68 20.66 7.86
C GLY A 293 -15.26 20.31 8.34
N LEU A 294 -15.11 20.15 9.65
CA LEU A 294 -13.86 19.68 10.25
C LEU A 294 -13.50 18.27 9.77
N ALA A 295 -14.46 17.34 9.78
CA ALA A 295 -14.27 15.98 9.30
C ALA A 295 -13.82 15.95 7.83
N ALA A 296 -14.45 16.76 6.97
CA ALA A 296 -14.09 16.88 5.55
C ALA A 296 -12.64 17.37 5.38
N ARG A 297 -12.20 18.36 6.16
CA ARG A 297 -10.80 18.83 6.15
C ARG A 297 -9.83 17.74 6.59
N LEU A 298 -10.17 16.97 7.62
CA LEU A 298 -9.33 15.91 8.16
C LEU A 298 -9.20 14.69 7.22
N HIS A 299 -10.24 14.41 6.45
CA HIS A 299 -10.30 13.30 5.49
C HIS A 299 -9.78 13.64 4.10
N ARG A 300 -9.77 14.93 3.71
CA ARG A 300 -9.37 15.39 2.37
C ARG A 300 -8.08 14.74 1.85
N GLY A 301 -7.03 14.72 2.66
CA GLY A 301 -5.74 14.14 2.24
C GLY A 301 -5.83 12.64 1.99
N SER A 302 -6.62 11.92 2.79
CA SER A 302 -6.88 10.50 2.61
C SER A 302 -7.69 10.24 1.34
N ILE A 303 -8.77 10.99 1.12
CA ILE A 303 -9.61 10.86 -0.10
C ILE A 303 -8.75 11.07 -1.34
N ILE A 304 -7.96 12.14 -1.40
CA ILE A 304 -7.09 12.40 -2.57
C ILE A 304 -6.10 11.26 -2.76
N GLY A 305 -5.39 10.84 -1.71
CA GLY A 305 -4.39 9.77 -1.82
C GLY A 305 -4.98 8.45 -2.29
N TRP A 306 -6.11 8.02 -1.72
CA TRP A 306 -6.80 6.80 -2.11
C TRP A 306 -7.43 6.89 -3.51
N SER A 307 -8.06 8.02 -3.86
CA SER A 307 -8.60 8.23 -5.21
C SER A 307 -7.49 8.19 -6.26
N THR A 308 -6.33 8.82 -6.03
CA THR A 308 -5.21 8.79 -6.97
C THR A 308 -4.61 7.39 -7.09
N GLY A 309 -4.39 6.69 -5.98
CA GLY A 309 -3.85 5.33 -6.00
C GLY A 309 -4.79 4.34 -6.69
N LEU A 310 -6.09 4.40 -6.37
CA LEU A 310 -7.09 3.53 -6.98
C LEU A 310 -7.35 3.88 -8.45
N ALA A 311 -7.29 5.16 -8.83
CA ALA A 311 -7.35 5.59 -10.23
C ALA A 311 -6.18 5.02 -11.05
N ALA A 312 -4.96 5.02 -10.49
CA ALA A 312 -3.81 4.44 -11.19
C ALA A 312 -3.97 2.93 -11.42
N VAL A 313 -4.40 2.19 -10.39
CA VAL A 313 -4.67 0.74 -10.50
C VAL A 313 -5.84 0.46 -11.43
N GLY A 314 -6.91 1.25 -11.33
CA GLY A 314 -8.07 1.15 -12.20
C GLY A 314 -7.70 1.36 -13.66
N PHE A 315 -6.99 2.45 -13.98
CA PHE A 315 -6.52 2.72 -15.34
C PHE A 315 -5.70 1.56 -15.92
N PHE A 316 -4.79 0.99 -15.12
CA PHE A 316 -4.02 -0.18 -15.51
C PHE A 316 -4.95 -1.35 -15.88
N TYR A 317 -5.88 -1.75 -15.00
CA TYR A 317 -6.85 -2.81 -15.32
C TYR A 317 -7.68 -2.50 -16.57
N GLY A 318 -8.05 -1.23 -16.77
CA GLY A 318 -8.76 -0.80 -17.96
C GLY A 318 -7.98 -1.09 -19.24
N VAL A 319 -6.70 -0.71 -19.28
CA VAL A 319 -5.84 -0.94 -20.44
C VAL A 319 -5.67 -2.45 -20.73
N VAL A 320 -5.52 -3.27 -19.69
CA VAL A 320 -5.35 -4.73 -19.82
C VAL A 320 -6.62 -5.43 -20.28
N ALA A 321 -7.80 -4.83 -20.07
CA ALA A 321 -9.09 -5.51 -20.31
C ALA A 321 -9.25 -6.03 -21.76
N VAL A 322 -8.70 -5.32 -22.76
CA VAL A 322 -8.75 -5.77 -24.17
C VAL A 322 -7.86 -6.98 -24.42
N GLU A 323 -6.75 -7.09 -23.70
CA GLU A 323 -5.81 -8.21 -23.83
C GLU A 323 -6.29 -9.44 -23.06
N ALA A 324 -7.32 -9.32 -22.21
CA ALA A 324 -7.84 -10.45 -21.44
C ALA A 324 -8.26 -11.62 -22.34
N GLU A 325 -8.87 -11.36 -23.50
CA GLU A 325 -9.31 -12.42 -24.40
C GLU A 325 -8.13 -13.23 -24.99
N SER A 326 -7.01 -12.58 -25.34
CA SER A 326 -5.80 -13.28 -25.80
C SER A 326 -5.08 -14.00 -24.65
N LEU A 327 -5.04 -13.41 -23.45
CA LEU A 327 -4.45 -14.04 -22.26
C LEU A 327 -5.22 -15.29 -21.81
N LEU A 328 -6.52 -15.36 -22.06
CA LEU A 328 -7.41 -16.41 -21.56
C LEU A 328 -7.68 -17.53 -22.57
N THR A 329 -7.63 -17.24 -23.87
CA THR A 329 -7.83 -18.26 -24.92
C THR A 329 -6.75 -19.35 -24.89
N ASP A 330 -5.54 -19.01 -24.43
CA ASP A 330 -4.41 -19.93 -24.34
C ASP A 330 -4.30 -20.65 -22.98
N ASN A 331 -5.22 -20.40 -22.03
CA ASN A 331 -5.23 -21.03 -20.71
C ASN A 331 -6.60 -21.64 -20.35
N PRO A 332 -6.81 -22.95 -20.61
CA PRO A 332 -8.11 -23.59 -20.41
C PRO A 332 -8.60 -23.58 -18.95
N GLU A 333 -7.71 -23.57 -17.95
CA GLU A 333 -8.09 -23.49 -16.54
C GLU A 333 -8.64 -22.11 -16.17
N MET A 334 -8.08 -21.03 -16.74
CA MET A 334 -8.64 -19.69 -16.53
C MET A 334 -9.98 -19.52 -17.25
N ALA A 335 -10.13 -20.08 -18.46
CA ALA A 335 -11.40 -20.04 -19.19
C ALA A 335 -12.55 -20.67 -18.38
N ASP A 336 -12.32 -21.80 -17.71
CA ASP A 336 -13.30 -22.47 -16.86
C ASP A 336 -13.65 -21.68 -15.59
N PHE A 337 -12.70 -20.95 -15.01
CA PHE A 337 -12.96 -20.04 -13.89
C PHE A 337 -13.85 -18.86 -14.33
N PHE A 338 -13.53 -18.23 -15.46
CA PHE A 338 -14.32 -17.09 -15.95
C PHE A 338 -15.69 -17.49 -16.49
N ALA A 339 -15.83 -18.69 -17.06
CA ALA A 339 -17.13 -19.23 -17.48
C ALA A 339 -18.11 -19.44 -16.32
N GLN A 340 -17.61 -19.62 -15.09
CA GLN A 340 -18.45 -19.75 -13.89
C GLN A 340 -18.99 -18.40 -13.38
N LEU A 341 -18.38 -17.28 -13.76
CA LEU A 341 -18.77 -15.94 -13.31
C LEU A 341 -20.00 -15.37 -14.06
N GLY A 342 -20.43 -15.98 -15.15
CA GLY A 342 -21.67 -15.62 -15.86
C GLY A 342 -21.67 -15.91 -17.36
N GLU A 343 -22.73 -15.47 -18.04
CA GLU A 343 -22.92 -15.62 -19.50
C GLU A 343 -22.18 -14.53 -20.32
N GLY A 344 -21.41 -13.67 -19.67
CA GLY A 344 -20.67 -12.57 -20.31
C GLY A 344 -19.44 -13.04 -21.10
N THR A 345 -18.84 -12.10 -21.85
CA THR A 345 -17.56 -12.37 -22.53
C THR A 345 -16.44 -12.57 -21.50
N LEU A 346 -15.32 -13.21 -21.90
CA LEU A 346 -14.12 -13.32 -21.06
C LEU A 346 -13.63 -11.94 -20.56
N THR A 347 -13.75 -10.92 -21.41
CA THR A 347 -13.47 -9.53 -21.08
C THR A 347 -14.43 -8.98 -20.02
N ASP A 348 -15.73 -9.27 -20.12
CA ASP A 348 -16.71 -8.84 -19.10
C ASP A 348 -16.43 -9.49 -17.74
N ALA A 349 -16.03 -10.76 -17.75
CA ALA A 349 -15.67 -11.50 -16.54
C ALA A 349 -14.37 -10.94 -15.92
N PHE A 350 -13.36 -10.62 -16.73
CA PHE A 350 -12.16 -9.90 -16.29
C PHE A 350 -12.51 -8.54 -15.67
N VAL A 351 -13.36 -7.75 -16.33
CA VAL A 351 -13.81 -6.43 -15.82
C VAL A 351 -14.55 -6.58 -14.49
N ALA A 352 -15.40 -7.61 -14.35
CA ALA A 352 -16.11 -7.88 -13.10
C ALA A 352 -15.14 -8.24 -11.95
N THR A 353 -14.15 -9.09 -12.22
CA THR A 353 -13.10 -9.44 -11.24
C THR A 353 -12.24 -8.24 -10.87
N ALA A 354 -11.86 -7.40 -11.84
CA ALA A 354 -11.12 -6.18 -11.60
C ALA A 354 -11.95 -5.17 -10.78
N ALA A 355 -13.25 -5.04 -11.05
CA ALA A 355 -14.16 -4.20 -10.26
C ALA A 355 -14.27 -4.71 -8.81
N LEU A 356 -14.37 -6.02 -8.60
CA LEU A 356 -14.34 -6.64 -7.28
C LEU A 356 -13.03 -6.34 -6.54
N MET A 357 -11.88 -6.49 -7.22
CA MET A 357 -10.56 -6.16 -6.64
C MET A 357 -10.48 -4.68 -6.25
N LEU A 358 -10.92 -3.76 -7.12
CA LEU A 358 -10.98 -2.33 -6.80
C LEU A 358 -11.90 -2.05 -5.60
N GLY A 359 -13.06 -2.73 -5.52
CA GLY A 359 -14.01 -2.61 -4.40
C GLY A 359 -13.42 -3.10 -3.07
N LEU A 360 -12.69 -4.21 -3.08
CA LEU A 360 -11.97 -4.73 -1.92
C LEU A 360 -10.87 -3.76 -1.46
N VAL A 361 -10.06 -3.25 -2.39
CA VAL A 361 -9.02 -2.25 -2.06
C VAL A 361 -9.65 -0.95 -1.53
N ALA A 362 -10.71 -0.46 -2.18
CA ALA A 362 -11.44 0.74 -1.75
C ALA A 362 -12.10 0.58 -0.37
N SER A 363 -12.48 -0.64 0.01
CA SER A 363 -12.98 -0.92 1.36
C SER A 363 -11.93 -0.64 2.44
N GLY A 364 -10.64 -0.74 2.11
CA GLY A 364 -9.55 -0.28 2.97
C GLY A 364 -9.63 1.21 3.28
N TYR A 365 -9.99 2.05 2.29
CA TYR A 365 -10.32 3.45 2.54
C TYR A 365 -11.54 3.57 3.46
N THR A 366 -12.64 2.86 3.16
CA THR A 366 -13.89 2.98 3.93
C THR A 366 -13.69 2.62 5.41
N VAL A 367 -13.01 1.50 5.70
CA VAL A 367 -12.69 1.07 7.05
C VAL A 367 -11.74 2.06 7.73
N SER A 368 -10.67 2.49 7.06
CA SER A 368 -9.71 3.44 7.65
C SER A 368 -10.31 4.83 7.91
N ALA A 369 -11.21 5.30 7.05
CA ALA A 369 -11.93 6.55 7.24
C ALA A 369 -12.83 6.49 8.48
N VAL A 370 -13.54 5.39 8.71
CA VAL A 370 -14.34 5.23 9.92
C VAL A 370 -13.45 5.10 11.17
N LEU A 371 -12.40 4.30 11.11
CA LEU A 371 -11.46 4.12 12.23
C LEU A 371 -10.65 5.37 12.59
N ARG A 372 -10.68 6.41 11.74
CA ARG A 372 -10.14 7.73 12.09
C ARG A 372 -10.79 8.28 13.36
N LEU A 373 -12.07 7.98 13.61
CA LEU A 373 -12.76 8.31 14.85
C LEU A 373 -12.02 7.77 16.09
N ARG A 374 -11.50 6.54 16.00
CA ARG A 374 -10.70 5.96 17.08
C ARG A 374 -9.38 6.69 17.27
N GLY A 375 -8.74 7.10 16.19
CA GLY A 375 -7.51 7.91 16.26
C GLY A 375 -7.73 9.28 16.89
N GLU A 376 -8.84 9.96 16.55
CA GLU A 376 -9.19 11.23 17.21
C GLU A 376 -9.41 11.05 18.72
N GLU A 377 -10.05 9.96 19.13
CA GLU A 377 -10.29 9.64 20.55
C GLU A 377 -8.99 9.27 21.28
N THR A 378 -8.16 8.39 20.71
CA THR A 378 -6.92 7.96 21.39
C THR A 378 -5.85 9.05 21.46
N ASP A 379 -5.91 10.03 20.57
CA ASP A 379 -4.97 11.15 20.52
C ASP A 379 -5.42 12.35 21.38
N GLY A 380 -6.54 12.24 22.10
CA GLY A 380 -7.05 13.29 22.99
C GLY A 380 -7.64 14.51 22.27
N ARG A 381 -7.96 14.37 20.97
CA ARG A 381 -8.49 15.49 20.15
C ARG A 381 -10.00 15.65 20.30
N VAL A 382 -10.70 14.60 20.71
CA VAL A 382 -12.16 14.57 20.81
C VAL A 382 -12.64 15.46 21.96
N GLU A 383 -11.90 15.52 23.06
CA GLU A 383 -12.19 16.28 24.26
C GLU A 383 -12.27 17.78 23.93
N SER A 384 -11.34 18.27 23.10
CA SER A 384 -11.33 19.68 22.65
C SER A 384 -12.52 20.02 21.74
N VAL A 385 -13.03 19.05 20.97
CA VAL A 385 -14.18 19.24 20.08
C VAL A 385 -15.49 19.19 20.87
N LEU A 386 -15.59 18.28 21.84
CA LEU A 386 -16.81 18.07 22.62
C LEU A 386 -16.93 18.98 23.84
N SER A 387 -15.89 19.76 24.16
CA SER A 387 -16.02 20.91 25.06
C SER A 387 -16.77 22.08 24.41
N ALA A 388 -16.85 22.11 23.08
CA ALA A 388 -17.72 23.02 22.34
C ALA A 388 -19.16 22.47 22.29
N PRO A 389 -20.19 23.27 21.91
CA PRO A 389 -21.58 22.83 21.84
C PRO A 389 -21.85 21.91 20.63
N VAL A 390 -21.13 20.78 20.54
CA VAL A 390 -21.23 19.78 19.48
C VAL A 390 -21.69 18.47 20.10
N ALA A 391 -22.85 17.97 19.68
CA ALA A 391 -23.34 16.67 20.13
C ALA A 391 -22.46 15.53 19.58
N ARG A 392 -22.26 14.47 20.37
CA ARG A 392 -21.52 13.26 19.97
C ARG A 392 -22.06 12.64 18.67
N ARG A 393 -23.38 12.65 18.49
CA ARG A 393 -24.06 12.20 17.25
C ARG A 393 -23.64 13.02 16.04
N THR A 394 -23.57 14.34 16.18
CA THR A 394 -23.18 15.26 15.11
C THR A 394 -21.70 15.09 14.74
N TRP A 395 -20.85 14.87 15.74
CA TRP A 395 -19.43 14.58 15.53
C TRP A 395 -19.22 13.28 14.75
N MET A 396 -19.71 12.15 15.28
CA MET A 396 -19.57 10.85 14.60
C MET A 396 -20.29 10.83 13.26
N GLY A 397 -21.52 11.35 13.19
CA GLY A 397 -22.29 11.45 11.95
C GLY A 397 -21.58 12.25 10.87
N GLY A 398 -20.86 13.31 11.23
CA GLY A 398 -20.04 14.07 10.28
C GLY A 398 -18.87 13.26 9.72
N HIS A 399 -18.17 12.49 10.55
CA HIS A 399 -17.14 11.57 10.06
C HIS A 399 -17.70 10.44 9.19
N LEU A 400 -18.85 9.87 9.56
CA LEU A 400 -19.51 8.81 8.78
C LEU A 400 -20.00 9.34 7.41
N LEU A 401 -20.57 10.54 7.37
CA LEU A 401 -20.97 11.17 6.11
C LEU A 401 -19.78 11.39 5.18
N VAL A 402 -18.66 11.87 5.71
CA VAL A 402 -17.44 12.06 4.92
C VAL A 402 -16.82 10.73 4.50
N ALA A 403 -16.88 9.69 5.34
CA ALA A 403 -16.46 8.34 4.97
C ALA A 403 -17.32 7.76 3.84
N LEU A 404 -18.65 7.96 3.89
CA LEU A 404 -19.58 7.60 2.82
C LEU A 404 -19.25 8.31 1.50
N VAL A 405 -19.22 9.65 1.51
CA VAL A 405 -18.94 10.44 0.30
C VAL A 405 -17.55 10.13 -0.24
N GLY A 406 -16.55 10.04 0.64
CA GLY A 406 -15.20 9.68 0.22
C GLY A 406 -15.10 8.27 -0.36
N SER A 407 -15.91 7.31 0.12
CA SER A 407 -15.90 5.94 -0.42
C SER A 407 -16.40 5.93 -1.85
N VAL A 408 -17.49 6.68 -2.12
CA VAL A 408 -18.02 6.88 -3.48
C VAL A 408 -17.00 7.59 -4.38
N LEU A 409 -16.32 8.62 -3.88
CA LEU A 409 -15.29 9.33 -4.66
C LEU A 409 -14.06 8.46 -4.95
N VAL A 410 -13.65 7.62 -4.01
CA VAL A 410 -12.50 6.73 -4.17
C VAL A 410 -12.82 5.66 -5.21
N ILE A 411 -13.88 4.88 -5.03
CA ILE A 411 -14.24 3.84 -6.00
C ILE A 411 -14.65 4.44 -7.36
N GLY A 412 -15.33 5.57 -7.37
CA GLY A 412 -15.68 6.30 -8.58
C GLY A 412 -14.45 6.78 -9.35
N ALA A 413 -13.39 7.25 -8.67
CA ALA A 413 -12.14 7.60 -9.33
C ALA A 413 -11.43 6.37 -9.92
N GLY A 414 -11.43 5.24 -9.20
CA GLY A 414 -10.92 3.95 -9.69
C GLY A 414 -11.68 3.46 -10.93
N GLY A 415 -13.02 3.46 -10.85
CA GLY A 415 -13.91 3.05 -11.93
C GLY A 415 -13.86 3.96 -13.15
N LEU A 416 -13.82 5.28 -12.96
CA LEU A 416 -13.63 6.25 -14.04
C LEU A 416 -12.32 6.00 -14.77
N ALA A 417 -11.24 5.79 -14.03
CA ALA A 417 -9.93 5.55 -14.60
C ALA A 417 -9.87 4.21 -15.33
N MET A 418 -10.49 3.16 -14.77
CA MET A 418 -10.61 1.84 -15.41
C MET A 418 -11.43 1.90 -16.68
N GLY A 419 -12.60 2.52 -16.66
CA GLY A 419 -13.41 2.72 -17.85
C GLY A 419 -12.70 3.58 -18.90
N LEU A 420 -11.91 4.58 -18.49
CA LEU A 420 -11.11 5.39 -19.41
C LEU A 420 -9.99 4.56 -20.05
N GLY A 421 -9.26 3.77 -19.26
CA GLY A 421 -8.23 2.87 -19.77
C GLY A 421 -8.82 1.87 -20.77
N PHE A 422 -9.98 1.30 -20.45
CA PHE A 422 -10.64 0.34 -21.33
C PHE A 422 -11.13 1.00 -22.62
N ALA A 423 -11.82 2.14 -22.53
CA ALA A 423 -12.30 2.87 -23.71
C ALA A 423 -11.16 3.32 -24.64
N LEU A 424 -10.00 3.69 -24.08
CA LEU A 424 -8.83 4.06 -24.88
C LEU A 424 -8.18 2.84 -25.56
N ALA A 425 -8.14 1.70 -24.88
CA ALA A 425 -7.56 0.48 -25.42
C ALA A 425 -8.47 -0.19 -26.46
N SER A 426 -9.78 -0.21 -26.23
CA SER A 426 -10.78 -0.85 -27.11
C SER A 426 -11.22 0.05 -28.26
N GLY A 427 -11.07 1.37 -28.10
CA GLY A 427 -11.64 2.37 -29.02
C GLY A 427 -13.15 2.61 -28.83
N ASP A 428 -13.80 2.00 -27.82
CA ASP A 428 -15.22 2.18 -27.52
C ASP A 428 -15.44 3.08 -26.29
N ALA A 429 -15.94 4.30 -26.52
CA ALA A 429 -16.27 5.25 -25.47
C ALA A 429 -17.42 4.77 -24.55
N GLY A 430 -18.26 3.83 -24.99
CA GLY A 430 -19.32 3.23 -24.19
C GLY A 430 -18.82 2.49 -22.95
N GLU A 431 -17.59 1.97 -23.01
CA GLU A 431 -16.97 1.24 -21.91
C GLU A 431 -16.72 2.09 -20.66
N LEU A 432 -16.52 3.40 -20.84
CA LEU A 432 -16.28 4.32 -19.72
C LEU A 432 -17.42 4.29 -18.70
N LEU A 433 -18.66 4.49 -19.15
CA LEU A 433 -19.82 4.53 -18.28
C LEU A 433 -20.24 3.13 -17.82
N ARG A 434 -20.03 2.12 -18.66
CA ARG A 434 -20.32 0.71 -18.33
C ARG A 434 -19.48 0.23 -17.14
N VAL A 435 -18.16 0.42 -17.22
CA VAL A 435 -17.22 0.05 -16.15
C VAL A 435 -17.40 0.92 -14.90
N LEU A 436 -17.67 2.23 -15.07
CA LEU A 436 -18.00 3.09 -13.93
C LEU A 436 -19.26 2.61 -13.21
N GLY A 437 -20.29 2.22 -13.95
CA GLY A 437 -21.51 1.63 -13.37
C GLY A 437 -21.20 0.37 -12.57
N ALA A 438 -20.45 -0.56 -13.17
CA ALA A 438 -20.05 -1.82 -12.53
C ALA A 438 -19.21 -1.64 -11.27
N THR A 439 -18.34 -0.63 -11.22
CA THR A 439 -17.51 -0.37 -10.03
C THR A 439 -18.27 0.36 -8.92
N VAL A 440 -19.19 1.26 -9.26
CA VAL A 440 -20.00 1.98 -8.27
C VAL A 440 -21.01 1.06 -7.55
N THR A 441 -21.41 -0.06 -8.15
CA THR A 441 -22.25 -1.07 -7.46
C THR A 441 -21.53 -1.73 -6.28
N MET A 442 -20.21 -1.58 -6.14
CA MET A 442 -19.44 -2.08 -5.00
C MET A 442 -19.67 -1.26 -3.71
N VAL A 443 -20.21 -0.04 -3.82
CA VAL A 443 -20.37 0.89 -2.69
C VAL A 443 -21.15 0.28 -1.51
N PRO A 444 -22.32 -0.37 -1.67
CA PRO A 444 -23.06 -0.94 -0.55
C PRO A 444 -22.26 -1.96 0.25
N ALA A 445 -21.49 -2.84 -0.42
CA ALA A 445 -20.64 -3.81 0.27
C ALA A 445 -19.50 -3.13 1.06
N MET A 446 -18.87 -2.11 0.47
CA MET A 446 -17.87 -1.29 1.18
C MET A 446 -18.47 -0.63 2.43
N LEU A 447 -19.70 -0.14 2.34
CA LEU A 447 -20.40 0.50 3.46
C LEU A 447 -20.79 -0.47 4.56
N VAL A 448 -21.03 -1.76 4.26
CA VAL A 448 -21.23 -2.78 5.31
C VAL A 448 -19.96 -2.91 6.16
N LEU A 449 -18.79 -2.95 5.53
CA LEU A 449 -17.51 -3.00 6.26
C LEU A 449 -17.23 -1.69 7.04
N GLY A 450 -17.58 -0.54 6.47
CA GLY A 450 -17.56 0.74 7.18
C GLY A 450 -18.53 0.78 8.37
N GLY A 451 -19.73 0.24 8.18
CA GLY A 451 -20.75 0.09 9.22
C GLY A 451 -20.26 -0.80 10.35
N LEU A 452 -19.62 -1.94 10.04
CA LEU A 452 -19.00 -2.82 11.02
C LEU A 452 -17.94 -2.08 11.85
N ALA A 453 -17.07 -1.31 11.19
CA ALA A 453 -16.09 -0.46 11.88
C ALA A 453 -16.77 0.58 12.80
N ALA A 454 -17.87 1.18 12.34
CA ALA A 454 -18.64 2.17 13.12
C ALA A 454 -19.32 1.53 14.33
N ALA A 455 -19.91 0.33 14.17
CA ALA A 455 -20.53 -0.44 15.25
C ALA A 455 -19.50 -0.84 16.30
N LEU A 456 -18.36 -1.41 15.88
CA LEU A 456 -17.26 -1.78 16.78
C LEU A 456 -16.69 -0.57 17.51
N PHE A 457 -16.44 0.54 16.81
CA PHE A 457 -15.97 1.78 17.44
C PHE A 457 -16.98 2.35 18.45
N GLY A 458 -18.26 2.34 18.09
CA GLY A 458 -19.33 2.90 18.91
C GLY A 458 -19.57 2.10 20.20
N VAL A 459 -19.55 0.77 20.12
CA VAL A 459 -19.91 -0.13 21.23
C VAL A 459 -18.67 -0.60 22.02
N LEU A 460 -17.60 -0.97 21.33
CA LEU A 460 -16.39 -1.60 21.91
C LEU A 460 -15.11 -1.02 21.27
N PRO A 461 -14.74 0.25 21.54
CA PRO A 461 -13.68 0.95 20.83
C PRO A 461 -12.31 0.28 20.88
N ARG A 462 -12.04 -0.51 21.94
CA ARG A 462 -10.83 -1.35 22.05
C ARG A 462 -10.69 -2.42 20.95
N TRP A 463 -11.81 -2.87 20.38
CA TRP A 463 -11.87 -3.88 19.33
C TRP A 463 -12.12 -3.27 17.94
N ALA A 464 -12.14 -1.94 17.81
CA ALA A 464 -12.42 -1.28 16.54
C ALA A 464 -11.50 -1.76 15.40
N LEU A 465 -10.23 -2.07 15.69
CA LEU A 465 -9.28 -2.61 14.70
C LEU A 465 -9.68 -3.98 14.15
N VAL A 466 -10.55 -4.76 14.80
CA VAL A 466 -11.07 -6.03 14.28
C VAL A 466 -11.88 -5.84 13.01
N ALA A 467 -12.36 -4.63 12.70
CA ALA A 467 -13.00 -4.34 11.43
C ALA A 467 -12.13 -4.72 10.22
N TRP A 468 -10.79 -4.66 10.33
CA TRP A 468 -9.87 -5.12 9.29
C TRP A 468 -9.95 -6.62 9.03
N ALA A 469 -10.30 -7.44 10.04
CA ALA A 469 -10.54 -8.86 9.83
C ALA A 469 -11.76 -9.10 8.93
N GLY A 470 -12.80 -8.25 9.01
CA GLY A 470 -13.95 -8.30 8.10
C GLY A 470 -13.53 -8.08 6.65
N LEU A 471 -12.64 -7.11 6.39
CA LEU A 471 -12.08 -6.91 5.05
C LEU A 471 -11.21 -8.09 4.62
N ALA A 472 -10.38 -8.64 5.51
CA ALA A 472 -9.56 -9.81 5.19
C ALA A 472 -10.41 -11.03 4.81
N VAL A 473 -11.49 -11.29 5.57
CA VAL A 473 -12.46 -12.34 5.25
C VAL A 473 -13.13 -12.07 3.90
N ALA A 474 -13.59 -10.83 3.65
CA ALA A 474 -14.20 -10.47 2.38
C ALA A 474 -13.25 -10.66 1.19
N ALA A 475 -11.96 -10.35 1.35
CA ALA A 475 -10.95 -10.56 0.32
C ALA A 475 -10.66 -12.04 0.07
N VAL A 476 -10.50 -12.85 1.13
CA VAL A 476 -10.31 -14.30 1.01
C VAL A 476 -11.52 -14.95 0.34
N VAL A 477 -12.73 -14.61 0.78
CA VAL A 477 -13.95 -15.15 0.19
C VAL A 477 -14.12 -14.68 -1.26
N GLY A 478 -13.93 -13.38 -1.53
CA GLY A 478 -14.12 -12.82 -2.87
C GLY A 478 -13.12 -13.31 -3.90
N LEU A 479 -11.90 -13.69 -3.50
CA LEU A 479 -10.83 -14.09 -4.43
C LEU A 479 -10.53 -15.59 -4.44
N LEU A 480 -10.79 -16.30 -3.34
CA LEU A 480 -10.31 -17.67 -3.14
C LEU A 480 -11.43 -18.66 -2.75
N ALA A 481 -12.69 -18.22 -2.61
CA ALA A 481 -13.73 -19.12 -2.10
C ALA A 481 -13.94 -20.35 -2.97
N GLU A 482 -13.92 -20.20 -4.29
CA GLU A 482 -14.08 -21.32 -5.23
C GLU A 482 -12.84 -22.21 -5.24
N LEU A 483 -11.65 -21.60 -5.29
CA LEU A 483 -10.37 -22.31 -5.24
C LEU A 483 -10.22 -23.19 -4.00
N ILE A 484 -10.71 -22.73 -2.85
CA ILE A 484 -10.63 -23.45 -1.57
C ILE A 484 -11.86 -24.36 -1.36
N GLY A 485 -12.90 -24.25 -2.20
CA GLY A 485 -14.14 -25.01 -2.06
C GLY A 485 -14.95 -24.65 -0.82
N LEU A 486 -15.05 -23.36 -0.48
CA LEU A 486 -15.76 -22.90 0.72
C LEU A 486 -17.27 -23.19 0.67
N PRO A 487 -17.88 -23.68 1.76
CA PRO A 487 -19.31 -23.93 1.82
C PRO A 487 -20.11 -22.62 1.71
N ASN A 488 -21.34 -22.69 1.17
CA ASN A 488 -22.17 -21.52 0.84
C ASN A 488 -22.34 -20.56 2.02
N TRP A 489 -22.61 -21.07 3.22
CA TRP A 489 -22.79 -20.24 4.41
C TRP A 489 -21.56 -19.37 4.73
N MET A 490 -20.35 -19.84 4.39
CA MET A 490 -19.12 -19.06 4.59
C MET A 490 -18.95 -18.00 3.50
N ARG A 491 -19.38 -18.32 2.27
CA ARG A 491 -19.41 -17.35 1.16
C ARG A 491 -20.38 -16.21 1.46
N ASP A 492 -21.57 -16.54 1.95
CA ASP A 492 -22.64 -15.58 2.26
C ASP A 492 -22.29 -14.57 3.38
N ILE A 493 -21.22 -14.81 4.14
CA ILE A 493 -20.70 -13.84 5.13
C ILE A 493 -20.13 -12.60 4.45
N SER A 494 -19.54 -12.74 3.27
CA SER A 494 -18.92 -11.62 2.57
C SER A 494 -20.01 -10.74 1.96
N PRO A 495 -20.02 -9.42 2.21
CA PRO A 495 -20.99 -8.54 1.56
C PRO A 495 -20.79 -8.46 0.04
N PHE A 496 -19.61 -8.82 -0.46
CA PHE A 496 -19.29 -8.78 -1.89
C PHE A 496 -19.89 -9.92 -2.70
N THR A 497 -20.18 -11.08 -2.10
CA THR A 497 -20.77 -12.22 -2.83
C THR A 497 -22.23 -12.01 -3.20
N HIS A 498 -22.90 -11.04 -2.56
CA HIS A 498 -24.28 -10.68 -2.84
C HIS A 498 -24.42 -9.69 -4.00
N LEU A 499 -23.32 -9.08 -4.45
CA LEU A 499 -23.35 -8.11 -5.54
C LEU A 499 -23.36 -8.82 -6.90
N PRO A 500 -24.11 -8.32 -7.90
CA PRO A 500 -24.04 -8.85 -9.25
C PRO A 500 -22.65 -8.59 -9.84
N ALA A 501 -22.07 -9.60 -10.48
CA ALA A 501 -20.77 -9.54 -11.16
C ALA A 501 -20.85 -8.75 -12.47
N LEU A 502 -21.15 -7.44 -12.40
CA LEU A 502 -21.26 -6.57 -13.58
C LEU A 502 -19.88 -6.34 -14.23
N PRO A 503 -19.80 -6.26 -15.57
CA PRO A 503 -20.88 -6.42 -16.55
C PRO A 503 -21.19 -7.87 -16.95
N ALA A 504 -20.55 -8.88 -16.35
CA ALA A 504 -20.74 -10.30 -16.67
C ALA A 504 -22.09 -10.90 -16.23
N ALA A 505 -22.82 -10.22 -15.34
CA ALA A 505 -24.13 -10.62 -14.82
C ALA A 505 -25.16 -9.49 -14.97
N PRO A 506 -26.48 -9.79 -15.02
CA PRO A 506 -27.52 -8.76 -15.10
C PRO A 506 -27.57 -7.88 -13.84
N PHE A 507 -28.00 -6.63 -14.03
CA PHE A 507 -28.15 -5.69 -12.92
C PHE A 507 -29.35 -6.04 -12.04
N GLU A 508 -29.11 -6.21 -10.74
CA GLU A 508 -30.14 -6.47 -9.75
C GLU A 508 -30.15 -5.38 -8.66
N VAL A 509 -31.32 -4.80 -8.39
CA VAL A 509 -31.46 -3.71 -7.40
C VAL A 509 -31.54 -4.23 -5.96
N LEU A 510 -32.15 -5.40 -5.77
CA LEU A 510 -32.49 -5.91 -4.44
C LEU A 510 -31.25 -6.10 -3.53
N PRO A 511 -30.15 -6.73 -4.00
CA PRO A 511 -28.97 -6.91 -3.14
C PRO A 511 -28.34 -5.59 -2.71
N LEU A 512 -28.30 -4.58 -3.60
CA LEU A 512 -27.76 -3.26 -3.31
C LEU A 512 -28.56 -2.55 -2.21
N VAL A 513 -29.89 -2.63 -2.26
CA VAL A 513 -30.79 -2.06 -1.24
C VAL A 513 -30.59 -2.76 0.11
N MET A 514 -30.52 -4.09 0.11
CA MET A 514 -30.34 -4.88 1.34
C MET A 514 -29.00 -4.59 2.02
N LEU A 515 -27.90 -4.58 1.27
CA LEU A 515 -26.57 -4.24 1.80
C LEU A 515 -26.53 -2.81 2.34
N THR A 516 -27.18 -1.86 1.66
CA THR A 516 -27.28 -0.47 2.13
C THR A 516 -28.07 -0.38 3.43
N ALA A 517 -29.15 -1.14 3.57
CA ALA A 517 -29.93 -1.21 4.81
C ALA A 517 -29.11 -1.80 5.97
N VAL A 518 -28.34 -2.87 5.71
CA VAL A 518 -27.42 -3.47 6.70
C VAL A 518 -26.35 -2.46 7.14
N ALA A 519 -25.73 -1.76 6.20
CA ALA A 519 -24.75 -0.72 6.49
C ALA A 519 -25.34 0.40 7.36
N ALA A 520 -26.56 0.86 7.05
CA ALA A 520 -27.26 1.87 7.83
C ALA A 520 -27.60 1.39 9.25
N ALA A 521 -28.02 0.13 9.40
CA ALA A 521 -28.29 -0.48 10.71
C ALA A 521 -27.00 -0.55 11.57
N LEU A 522 -25.89 -0.99 10.99
CA LEU A 522 -24.59 -1.03 11.68
C LEU A 522 -24.10 0.37 12.10
N ALA A 523 -24.25 1.36 11.22
CA ALA A 523 -23.94 2.75 11.55
C ALA A 523 -24.82 3.29 12.70
N ALA A 524 -26.11 2.94 12.71
CA ALA A 524 -27.04 3.29 13.79
C ALA A 524 -26.65 2.64 15.12
N ILE A 525 -26.22 1.38 15.11
CA ILE A 525 -25.66 0.69 16.29
C ILE A 525 -24.43 1.43 16.81
N GLY A 526 -23.51 1.82 15.93
CA GLY A 526 -22.33 2.60 16.29
C GLY A 526 -22.69 3.94 16.94
N LEU A 527 -23.63 4.68 16.36
CA LEU A 527 -24.12 5.95 16.90
C LEU A 527 -24.81 5.77 18.25
N ALA A 528 -25.60 4.71 18.44
CA ALA A 528 -26.27 4.41 19.70
C ALA A 528 -25.25 4.01 20.78
N GLY A 529 -24.24 3.21 20.43
CA GLY A 529 -23.14 2.85 21.33
C GLY A 529 -22.36 4.07 21.83
N LEU A 530 -22.00 4.99 20.93
CA LEU A 530 -21.24 6.21 21.28
C LEU A 530 -21.98 7.11 22.30
N GLN A 531 -23.31 7.10 22.27
CA GLN A 531 -24.12 7.91 23.19
C GLN A 531 -24.18 7.32 24.59
N ARG A 532 -24.11 5.99 24.69
CA ARG A 532 -24.22 5.26 25.96
C ARG A 532 -22.89 5.09 26.67
N ARG A 533 -21.77 5.11 25.93
CA ARG A 533 -20.43 4.95 26.51
C ARG A 533 -19.84 6.27 26.98
N ASP A 534 -19.02 6.23 28.01
CA ASP A 534 -18.19 7.36 28.40
C ASP A 534 -17.07 7.58 27.38
N LEU A 535 -16.65 8.83 27.25
CA LEU A 535 -15.48 9.22 26.46
C LEU A 535 -14.32 9.38 27.44
N THR A 536 -13.23 8.68 27.15
CA THR A 536 -12.00 8.68 27.94
C THR A 536 -10.94 9.53 27.28
#